data_AF-A0A8K0R1A0-F1
#
_entry.id   AF-A0A8K0R1A0-F1
#
_cell.length_a   1.000
_cell.length_b   1.000
_cell.length_c   1.000
_cell.angle_alpha   90.00
_cell.angle_beta   90.00
_cell.angle_gamma   90.00
#
_symmetry.space_group_name_H-M   'P 1'
#
loop_
_entity.id
_entity.type
_entity.pdbx_description
1 polymer ?
#
loop_
_entity_poly.entity_id
_entity_poly.type
_entity_poly.pdbx_seq_one_letter_code
_entity_poly.pdbx_strand_id
1 'polypeptide(L)'
;MYIKYGDNYAWSAFQGPQGIAVNPCGDRRFKTFAYRVPERHPGKSIEEVPYPRKGMKWPLKLDGQTDCQYESEENGPGAMKCGNYMVVPLRADWQKNTKTIKCKIEGFEAHRAWSEEF
;
A
#
# COMPACT_ATOMS: atom_id res chain seq x y z
N MET A 1 -0.38 -1.33 1.30
CA MET A 1 -1.27 -1.84 2.38
C MET A 1 -2.66 -1.28 2.24
N TYR A 2 -3.64 -2.02 2.73
CA TYR A 2 -5.05 -1.62 2.83
C TYR A 2 -5.40 -1.44 4.31
N ILE A 3 -5.88 -0.26 4.69
CA ILE A 3 -6.10 0.15 6.08
C ILE A 3 -7.59 0.38 6.31
N LYS A 4 -8.13 -0.07 7.43
CA LYS A 4 -9.54 0.06 7.83
C LYS A 4 -9.67 0.84 9.16
N TYR A 5 -10.57 1.82 9.15
CA TYR A 5 -11.01 2.62 10.31
C TYR A 5 -12.54 2.53 10.42
N GLY A 6 -13.06 1.59 11.22
CA GLY A 6 -14.49 1.29 11.24
C GLY A 6 -14.96 0.82 9.85
N ASP A 7 -15.88 1.54 9.23
CA ASP A 7 -16.36 1.27 7.85
C ASP A 7 -15.53 1.94 6.75
N ASN A 8 -14.47 2.68 7.08
CA ASN A 8 -13.68 3.44 6.11
C ASN A 8 -12.39 2.71 5.76
N TYR A 9 -12.00 2.74 4.48
CA TYR A 9 -10.83 2.03 3.96
C TYR A 9 -9.93 2.91 3.13
N ALA A 10 -8.63 2.85 3.37
CA ALA A 10 -7.63 3.64 2.68
C ALA A 10 -6.50 2.78 2.13
N TRP A 11 -5.96 3.21 0.99
CA TRP A 11 -4.69 2.71 0.49
C TRP A 11 -3.55 3.50 1.10
N SER A 12 -2.54 2.79 1.59
CA SER A 12 -1.32 3.41 2.08
C SER A 12 -0.10 2.63 1.59
N ALA A 13 0.92 3.37 1.17
CA ALA A 13 2.17 2.83 0.66
C ALA A 13 3.33 3.25 1.57
N PHE A 14 4.22 2.29 1.80
CA PHE A 14 5.32 2.37 2.75
C PHE A 14 6.62 2.02 2.05
N GLN A 15 7.70 2.71 2.41
CA GLN A 15 9.08 2.39 2.02
C GLN A 15 9.83 1.96 3.28
N GLY A 16 10.68 0.94 3.17
CA GLY A 16 11.50 0.47 4.29
C GLY A 16 12.56 -0.54 3.84
N PRO A 17 13.22 -1.19 4.80
CA PRO A 17 14.30 -2.15 4.53
C PRO A 17 13.79 -3.41 3.81
N GLN A 18 14.60 -3.89 2.87
CA GLN A 18 14.38 -5.14 2.13
C GLN A 18 14.30 -6.35 3.06
N GLY A 19 13.47 -7.35 2.73
CA GLY A 19 13.29 -8.57 3.52
C GLY A 19 12.58 -8.39 4.87
N ILE A 20 12.15 -7.17 5.20
CA ILE A 20 11.40 -6.89 6.43
C ILE A 20 9.98 -6.47 6.06
N ALA A 21 9.02 -7.23 6.56
CA ALA A 21 7.63 -6.99 6.26
C ALA A 21 7.10 -5.75 7.00
N VAL A 22 6.53 -4.79 6.25
CA VAL A 22 5.94 -3.52 6.75
C VAL A 22 5.04 -3.70 7.98
N ASN A 23 5.34 -3.04 9.10
CA ASN A 23 4.42 -2.97 10.22
C ASN A 23 3.86 -1.54 10.36
N PRO A 24 2.57 -1.28 10.07
CA PRO A 24 2.02 0.07 10.12
C PRO A 24 1.75 0.55 11.55
N CYS A 25 1.88 -0.28 12.59
CA CYS A 25 1.61 0.08 13.99
C CYS A 25 2.81 0.80 14.65
N GLY A 26 3.28 1.88 14.04
CA GLY A 26 4.34 2.74 14.61
C GLY A 26 5.78 2.28 14.40
N ASP A 27 6.04 1.31 13.52
CA ASP A 27 7.41 0.90 13.19
C ASP A 27 8.13 1.98 12.38
N ARG A 28 9.08 2.65 13.03
CA ARG A 28 9.83 3.78 12.48
C ARG A 28 10.77 3.41 11.34
N ARG A 29 11.01 2.12 11.08
CA ARG A 29 11.79 1.68 9.91
C ARG A 29 11.06 1.92 8.60
N PHE A 30 9.73 2.07 8.65
CA PHE A 30 8.90 2.28 7.49
C PHE A 30 8.42 3.73 7.41
N LYS A 31 8.63 4.35 6.24
CA LYS A 31 8.15 5.69 5.92
C LYS A 31 6.91 5.58 5.05
N THR A 32 5.80 6.14 5.51
CA THR A 32 4.61 6.31 4.67
C THR A 32 4.88 7.42 3.66
N PHE A 33 4.81 7.11 2.37
CA PHE A 33 5.00 8.12 1.32
C PHE A 33 3.72 8.38 0.51
N ALA A 34 2.69 7.55 0.65
CA ALA A 34 1.36 7.81 0.10
C ALA A 34 0.26 7.32 1.05
N TYR A 35 -0.78 8.13 1.21
CA TYR A 35 -2.01 7.79 1.91
C TYR A 35 -3.19 8.36 1.14
N ARG A 36 -4.15 7.52 0.78
CA ARG A 36 -5.35 7.94 0.06
C ARG A 36 -6.48 8.25 1.04
N VAL A 37 -7.31 9.23 0.67
CA VAL A 37 -8.57 9.52 1.37
C VAL A 37 -9.37 8.22 1.54
N PRO A 38 -9.84 7.92 2.76
CA PRO A 38 -10.64 6.73 3.00
C PRO A 38 -11.93 6.71 2.19
N GLU A 39 -12.31 5.53 1.71
CA GLU A 39 -13.59 5.25 1.08
C GLU A 39 -14.45 4.41 2.03
N ARG A 40 -15.75 4.68 2.08
CA ARG A 40 -16.66 3.92 2.94
C ARG A 40 -17.07 2.60 2.28
N HIS A 41 -16.81 1.47 2.93
CA HIS A 41 -17.17 0.11 2.50
C HIS A 41 -17.80 -0.67 3.67
N PRO A 42 -19.07 -0.41 4.02
CA PRO A 42 -19.69 -1.00 5.20
C PRO A 42 -19.78 -2.52 5.10
N GLY A 43 -19.51 -3.22 6.20
CA GLY A 43 -19.63 -4.68 6.30
C GLY A 43 -18.58 -5.49 5.53
N LYS A 44 -17.63 -4.84 4.85
CA LYS A 44 -16.53 -5.55 4.17
C LYS A 44 -15.49 -6.08 5.16
N SER A 45 -14.82 -7.16 4.77
CA SER A 45 -13.63 -7.64 5.46
C SER A 45 -12.41 -6.90 4.93
N ILE A 46 -11.45 -6.59 5.80
CA ILE A 46 -10.16 -6.03 5.39
C ILE A 46 -9.27 -7.07 4.70
N GLU A 47 -9.56 -8.36 4.87
CA GLU A 47 -8.83 -9.47 4.24
C GLU A 47 -9.19 -9.61 2.74
N GLU A 48 -10.38 -9.13 2.35
CA GLU A 48 -10.81 -9.03 0.95
C GLU A 48 -10.23 -7.77 0.30
N VAL A 49 -8.91 -7.69 0.23
CA VAL A 49 -8.22 -6.51 -0.29
C VAL A 49 -8.51 -6.35 -1.79
N PRO A 50 -9.23 -5.31 -2.24
CA PRO A 50 -9.55 -5.09 -3.64
C PRO A 50 -8.31 -4.61 -4.41
N TYR A 51 -8.40 -4.47 -5.73
CA TYR A 51 -7.40 -3.67 -6.45
C TYR A 51 -7.65 -2.17 -6.24
N PRO A 52 -6.59 -1.34 -6.26
CA PRO A 52 -6.75 0.10 -6.38
C PRO A 52 -7.55 0.46 -7.63
N ARG A 53 -8.43 1.48 -7.54
CA ARG A 53 -9.28 1.88 -8.66
C ARG A 53 -8.43 2.31 -9.85
N LYS A 54 -8.83 1.92 -11.06
CA LYS A 54 -8.20 2.32 -12.33
C LYS A 54 -8.06 3.84 -12.43
N GLY A 55 -6.92 4.29 -12.95
CA GLY A 55 -6.58 5.71 -13.11
C GLY A 55 -6.05 6.40 -11.86
N MET A 56 -5.95 5.70 -10.71
CA MET A 56 -5.25 6.24 -9.55
C MET A 56 -3.76 6.42 -9.87
N LYS A 57 -3.26 7.62 -9.60
CA LYS A 57 -1.83 7.93 -9.62
C LYS A 57 -1.44 8.65 -8.35
N TRP A 58 -0.27 8.36 -7.81
CA TRP A 58 0.29 9.14 -6.71
C TRP A 58 1.80 9.24 -6.81
N PRO A 59 2.38 10.42 -6.52
CA PRO A 59 3.82 10.61 -6.53
C PRO A 59 4.47 9.74 -5.45
N LEU A 60 5.61 9.16 -5.79
CA LEU A 60 6.46 8.38 -4.90
C LEU A 60 7.70 9.22 -4.61
N LYS A 61 7.88 9.59 -3.36
CA LYS A 61 9.09 10.30 -2.91
C LYS A 61 10.13 9.26 -2.50
N LEU A 62 10.84 8.71 -3.48
CA LEU A 62 11.94 7.80 -3.26
C LEU A 62 13.25 8.60 -3.17
N ASP A 63 14.15 8.15 -2.30
CA ASP A 63 15.43 8.82 -2.14
C ASP A 63 16.22 8.72 -3.46
N GLY A 64 16.60 9.87 -4.02
CA GLY A 64 17.31 9.96 -5.29
C GLY A 64 16.44 9.87 -6.56
N GLN A 65 15.13 9.64 -6.46
CA GLN A 65 14.22 9.66 -7.60
C GLN A 65 12.96 10.48 -7.31
N THR A 66 12.78 11.59 -8.05
CA THR A 66 11.69 12.54 -7.85
C THR A 66 10.56 12.42 -8.88
N ASP A 67 10.80 11.68 -9.96
CA ASP A 67 9.87 11.48 -11.08
C ASP A 67 9.11 10.15 -11.01
N CYS A 68 9.19 9.48 -9.87
CA CYS A 68 8.47 8.25 -9.61
C CYS A 68 7.01 8.53 -9.21
N GLN A 69 6.11 7.73 -9.73
CA GLN A 69 4.73 7.64 -9.28
C GLN A 69 4.24 6.21 -9.31
N TYR A 70 3.27 5.90 -8.48
CA TYR A 70 2.47 4.71 -8.66
C TYR A 70 1.38 5.01 -9.69
N GLU A 71 1.05 4.01 -10.50
CA GLU A 71 -0.15 4.00 -11.33
C GLU A 71 -0.91 2.69 -11.16
N SER A 72 -2.22 2.78 -10.90
CA SER A 72 -3.11 1.62 -10.88
C SER A 72 -3.30 1.03 -12.28
N GLU A 73 -3.48 -0.28 -12.33
CA GLU A 73 -3.86 -1.00 -13.54
C GLU A 73 -5.35 -1.35 -13.54
N GLU A 74 -5.88 -1.74 -14.69
CA GLU A 74 -7.30 -2.08 -14.85
C GLU A 74 -7.70 -3.33 -14.06
N ASN A 75 -6.85 -4.34 -14.03
CA ASN A 75 -7.10 -5.62 -13.38
C ASN A 75 -5.90 -6.08 -12.55
N GLY A 76 -5.20 -5.13 -11.93
CA GLY A 76 -3.90 -5.42 -11.34
C GLY A 76 -3.54 -4.56 -10.14
N PRO A 77 -2.45 -4.94 -9.46
CA PRO A 77 -1.93 -4.24 -8.31
C PRO A 77 -1.37 -2.86 -8.64
N GLY A 78 -1.19 -2.55 -9.93
CA GLY A 78 -0.52 -1.35 -10.40
C GLY A 78 0.99 -1.52 -10.46
N ALA A 79 1.66 -0.43 -10.82
CA ALA A 79 3.11 -0.39 -10.97
C ALA A 79 3.68 0.92 -10.43
N MET A 80 4.93 0.86 -9.98
CA MET A 80 5.78 2.03 -9.86
C MET A 80 6.32 2.39 -11.25
N LYS A 81 6.26 3.66 -11.61
CA LYS A 81 6.81 4.19 -12.86
C LYS A 81 7.66 5.41 -12.57
N CYS A 82 8.89 5.41 -13.03
CA CYS A 82 9.82 6.54 -12.91
C CYS A 82 10.25 6.95 -14.32
N GLY A 83 9.82 8.16 -14.72
CA GLY A 83 10.00 8.66 -16.08
C GLY A 83 9.56 7.65 -17.15
N ASN A 84 10.36 7.53 -18.21
CA ASN A 84 10.16 6.55 -19.29
C ASN A 84 11.16 5.38 -19.24
N TYR A 85 12.01 5.32 -18.20
CA TYR A 85 13.14 4.39 -18.13
C TYR A 85 12.90 3.22 -17.16
N MET A 86 11.92 3.34 -16.26
CA MET A 86 11.67 2.34 -15.23
C MET A 86 10.19 2.12 -15.02
N VAL A 87 9.76 0.87 -15.18
CA VAL A 87 8.43 0.40 -14.82
C VAL A 87 8.63 -0.83 -13.97
N VAL A 88 8.17 -0.78 -12.71
CA VAL A 88 8.23 -1.92 -11.81
C VAL A 88 6.83 -2.30 -11.37
N PRO A 89 6.30 -3.43 -11.87
CA PRO A 89 4.98 -3.91 -11.49
C PRO A 89 4.99 -4.34 -10.02
N LEU A 90 3.99 -3.93 -9.25
CA LEU A 90 3.82 -4.46 -7.90
C LEU A 90 3.37 -5.91 -7.97
N ARG A 91 3.77 -6.71 -6.98
CA ARG A 91 3.37 -8.12 -6.85
C ARG A 91 2.60 -8.32 -5.56
N ALA A 92 1.89 -9.42 -5.46
CA ALA A 92 1.31 -9.81 -4.17
C ALA A 92 2.43 -9.89 -3.13
N ASP A 93 2.27 -9.19 -2.00
CA ASP A 93 3.19 -9.31 -0.87
C ASP A 93 3.26 -10.80 -0.49
N TRP A 94 4.46 -11.32 -0.23
CA TRP A 94 4.63 -12.73 0.11
C TRP A 94 3.94 -13.09 1.43
N GLN A 95 3.66 -12.10 2.28
CA GLN A 95 2.83 -12.19 3.47
C GLN A 95 1.38 -11.70 3.25
N LYS A 96 0.92 -11.55 2.00
CA LYS A 96 -0.47 -11.13 1.70
C LYS A 96 -1.51 -12.03 2.38
N ASN A 97 -1.25 -13.32 2.52
CA ASN A 97 -2.19 -14.27 3.14
C ASN A 97 -2.03 -14.37 4.67
N THR A 98 -1.25 -13.48 5.28
CA THR A 98 -1.14 -13.43 6.75
C THR A 98 -2.35 -12.73 7.36
N LYS A 99 -2.61 -13.00 8.64
CA LYS A 99 -3.75 -12.42 9.35
C LYS A 99 -3.70 -10.90 9.37
N THR A 100 -4.89 -10.30 9.45
CA THR A 100 -5.08 -8.86 9.70
C THR A 100 -4.20 -8.34 10.85
N ILE A 101 -3.50 -7.24 10.60
CA ILE A 101 -2.68 -6.52 11.59
C ILE A 101 -3.58 -5.54 12.35
N LYS A 102 -3.59 -5.60 13.68
CA LYS A 102 -4.42 -4.73 14.53
C LYS A 102 -3.56 -3.71 15.26
N CYS A 103 -3.64 -2.45 14.86
CA CYS A 103 -2.92 -1.34 15.47
C CYS A 103 -3.81 -0.69 16.54
N LYS A 104 -3.76 -1.24 17.77
CA LYS A 104 -4.68 -0.88 18.86
C LYS A 104 -4.53 0.56 19.34
N ILE A 105 -3.31 1.08 19.37
CA ILE A 105 -3.04 2.44 19.87
C ILE A 105 -3.55 3.47 18.85
N GLU A 106 -3.39 3.15 17.57
CA GLU A 106 -3.73 4.00 16.43
C GLU A 106 -5.19 3.83 15.98
N GLY A 107 -5.90 2.84 16.51
CA GLY A 107 -7.33 2.63 16.28
C GLY A 107 -7.69 2.12 14.88
N PHE A 108 -6.81 1.34 14.24
CA PHE A 108 -7.05 0.82 12.90
C PHE A 108 -6.62 -0.64 12.71
N GLU A 109 -7.21 -1.26 11.70
CA GLU A 109 -6.79 -2.56 11.18
C GLU A 109 -6.08 -2.36 9.85
N ALA A 110 -5.11 -3.21 9.54
CA ALA A 110 -4.38 -3.15 8.29
C ALA A 110 -4.15 -4.54 7.73
N HIS A 111 -4.21 -4.65 6.41
CA HIS A 111 -3.91 -5.86 5.69
C HIS A 111 -2.81 -5.59 4.67
N ARG A 112 -1.86 -6.52 4.59
CA ARG A 112 -0.83 -6.47 3.57
C ARG A 112 -1.49 -6.64 2.22
N ALA A 113 -0.99 -5.87 1.28
CA ALA A 113 -1.50 -5.90 -0.06
C ALA A 113 -0.34 -6.30 -0.96
N TRP A 114 0.14 -5.35 -1.76
CA TRP A 114 1.11 -5.59 -2.80
C TRP A 114 2.42 -4.94 -2.38
N SER A 115 3.54 -5.52 -2.80
CA SER A 115 4.89 -5.04 -2.52
C SER A 115 5.78 -5.24 -3.73
N GLU A 116 6.93 -4.57 -3.68
CA GLU A 116 8.08 -4.83 -4.53
C GLU A 116 9.33 -4.61 -3.66
N GLU A 117 10.34 -5.44 -3.85
CA GLU A 117 11.59 -5.41 -3.08
C GLU A 117 12.77 -5.31 -4.05
N PHE A 118 13.68 -4.37 -3.79
CA PHE A 118 14.91 -4.17 -4.56
C PHE A 118 16.11 -4.28 -3.62
#